data_AF-Q1HPB1-F1
#
_entry.id   AF-Q1HPB1-F1
#
_cell.length_a   1.000
_cell.length_b   1.000
_cell.length_c   1.000
_cell.angle_alpha   90.00
_cell.angle_beta   90.00
_cell.angle_gamma   90.00
#
_symmetry.space_group_name_H-M   'P 1'
#
loop_
_entity.id
_entity.type
_entity.pdbx_description
1 polymer ?
#
loop_
_entity_poly.entity_id
_entity_poly.type
_entity_poly.pdbx_seq_one_letter_code
_entity_poly.pdbx_strand_id
1 'polypeptide(L)'
;DAQILEAIGIDYVDESEVLTPADEENHINKHNFRIPFVCGCRNLGEALRRIREGAAMIRTKGEAGTGNIIEAVRHVRSVMGDIRVLRNMDDDEVS
;
A
#
# COMPACT_ATOMS: atom_id res chain seq x y z
N ASP A 1 -13.60 -3.62 11.61
CA ASP A 1 -13.47 -2.15 11.66
C ASP A 1 -13.92 -1.43 10.40
N ALA A 2 -13.48 -1.83 9.20
CA ALA A 2 -13.81 -1.12 7.95
C ALA A 2 -15.32 -0.95 7.65
N GLN A 3 -16.18 -1.90 8.03
CA GLN A 3 -17.65 -1.80 7.83
C GLN A 3 -18.29 -0.70 8.70
N ILE A 4 -17.72 -0.41 9.88
CA ILE A 4 -18.22 0.64 10.78
C ILE A 4 -17.81 2.01 10.24
N LEU A 5 -16.58 2.11 9.75
CA LEU A 5 -16.06 3.32 9.13
C LEU A 5 -16.86 3.70 7.87
N GLU A 6 -17.29 2.71 7.07
CA GLU A 6 -18.15 2.93 5.91
C GLU A 6 -19.54 3.48 6.27
N ALA A 7 -20.11 3.02 7.38
CA ALA A 7 -21.40 3.51 7.86
C ALA A 7 -21.37 4.98 8.34
N ILE A 8 -20.20 5.50 8.71
CA ILE A 8 -20.02 6.88 9.21
C ILE A 8 -19.83 7.88 8.05
N GLY A 9 -19.66 7.40 6.81
CA GLY A 9 -19.58 8.24 5.63
C GLY A 9 -18.22 8.89 5.42
N ILE A 10 -17.14 8.22 5.78
CA ILE A 10 -15.78 8.69 5.49
C ILE A 10 -15.45 8.54 3.99
N ASP A 11 -14.58 9.40 3.46
CA ASP A 11 -14.23 9.37 2.03
C ASP A 11 -13.21 8.28 1.67
N TYR A 12 -12.31 7.92 2.60
CA TYR A 12 -11.23 6.94 2.39
C TYR A 12 -10.89 6.20 3.70
N VAL A 13 -10.51 4.92 3.59
CA VAL A 13 -9.96 4.12 4.70
C VAL A 13 -8.45 3.96 4.53
N ASP A 14 -7.63 4.36 5.51
CA ASP A 14 -6.20 4.02 5.55
C ASP A 14 -6.00 2.70 6.33
N GLU A 15 -5.64 1.62 5.63
CA GLU A 15 -5.24 0.38 6.28
C GLU A 15 -3.78 0.53 6.73
N SER A 16 -3.62 1.15 7.89
CA SER A 16 -2.31 1.52 8.43
C SER A 16 -1.68 0.40 9.24
N GLU A 17 -0.43 0.08 8.91
CA GLU A 17 0.48 -0.77 9.69
C GLU A 17 0.91 -0.19 11.04
N VAL A 18 0.58 1.10 11.29
CA VAL A 18 0.86 1.78 12.57
C VAL A 18 -0.15 1.37 13.64
N LEU A 19 -1.32 0.87 13.23
CA LEU A 19 -2.27 0.25 14.13
C LEU A 19 -1.86 -1.20 14.37
N THR A 20 -2.10 -1.71 15.58
CA THR A 20 -1.89 -3.13 15.90
C THR A 20 -2.61 -3.99 14.86
N PRO A 21 -1.92 -4.93 14.18
CA PRO A 21 -2.55 -5.77 13.17
C PRO A 21 -3.74 -6.51 13.78
N ALA A 22 -4.91 -6.40 13.16
CA ALA A 22 -6.07 -7.20 13.55
C ALA A 22 -5.92 -8.68 13.11
N ASP A 23 -5.07 -8.92 12.10
CA ASP A 23 -4.68 -10.23 11.57
C ASP A 23 -3.21 -10.09 11.09
N GLU A 24 -2.34 -11.00 11.51
CA GLU A 24 -0.90 -10.99 11.15
C GLU A 24 -0.63 -11.63 9.79
N GLU A 25 -1.56 -12.47 9.28
CA GLU A 25 -1.36 -13.28 8.07
C GLU A 25 -2.13 -12.74 6.86
N ASN A 26 -3.30 -12.12 7.06
CA ASN A 26 -4.17 -11.72 5.95
C ASN A 26 -4.56 -10.24 5.99
N HIS A 27 -4.41 -9.57 4.85
CA HIS A 27 -4.93 -8.21 4.64
C HIS A 27 -6.42 -8.23 4.33
N ILE A 28 -7.10 -7.11 4.58
CA ILE A 28 -8.53 -6.96 4.27
C ILE A 28 -8.71 -7.11 2.76
N ASN A 29 -9.65 -7.96 2.33
CA ASN A 29 -10.11 -7.98 0.94
C ASN A 29 -10.95 -6.72 0.67
N LYS A 30 -10.33 -5.72 0.05
CA LYS A 30 -10.88 -4.37 -0.11
C LYS A 30 -11.95 -4.31 -1.21
N HIS A 31 -11.98 -5.30 -2.10
CA HIS A 31 -13.02 -5.43 -3.13
C HIS A 31 -14.43 -5.62 -2.54
N ASN A 32 -14.53 -6.00 -1.27
CA ASN A 32 -15.82 -6.16 -0.58
C ASN A 32 -16.43 -4.83 -0.10
N PHE A 33 -15.75 -3.70 -0.32
CA PHE A 33 -16.14 -2.39 0.18
C PHE A 33 -16.34 -1.41 -0.98
N ARG A 34 -17.24 -0.44 -0.80
CA ARG A 34 -17.44 0.61 -1.82
C ARG A 34 -16.49 1.79 -1.61
N ILE A 35 -16.02 1.98 -0.39
CA ILE A 35 -15.09 3.05 -0.04
C ILE A 35 -13.67 2.70 -0.49
N PRO A 36 -12.93 3.65 -1.09
CA PRO A 36 -11.54 3.45 -1.48
C PRO A 36 -10.60 3.26 -0.29
N PHE A 37 -9.65 2.34 -0.45
CA PHE A 37 -8.60 2.08 0.54
C PHE A 37 -7.26 2.68 0.13
N VAL A 38 -6.57 3.26 1.10
CA VAL A 38 -5.17 3.66 1.02
C VAL A 38 -4.34 2.64 1.77
N CYS A 39 -3.25 2.15 1.16
CA CYS A 39 -2.35 1.19 1.78
C CYS A 39 -0.89 1.65 1.70
N GLY A 40 -0.12 1.33 2.73
CA GLY A 40 1.32 1.57 2.75
C GLY A 40 2.11 0.52 1.95
N CYS A 41 3.22 0.93 1.32
CA CYS A 41 4.24 0.00 0.78
C CYS A 41 5.68 0.45 1.07
N ARG A 42 6.64 -0.48 1.10
CA ARG A 42 8.09 -0.22 1.17
C ARG A 42 8.81 -0.45 -0.16
N ASN A 43 8.24 -1.27 -1.02
CA ASN A 43 8.77 -1.62 -2.35
C ASN A 43 7.61 -1.87 -3.33
N LEU A 44 7.95 -2.05 -4.61
CA LEU A 44 6.95 -2.24 -5.66
C LEU A 44 6.16 -3.54 -5.49
N GLY A 45 6.80 -4.63 -5.06
CA GLY A 45 6.12 -5.90 -4.83
C GLY A 45 5.02 -5.82 -3.77
N GLU A 46 5.27 -5.09 -2.67
CA GLU A 46 4.25 -4.82 -1.65
C GLU A 46 3.13 -3.95 -2.21
N ALA A 47 3.45 -2.91 -2.99
CA ALA A 47 2.45 -2.06 -3.64
C ALA A 47 1.51 -2.87 -4.55
N LEU A 48 2.08 -3.72 -5.41
CA LEU A 48 1.30 -4.56 -6.33
C LEU A 48 0.42 -5.57 -5.60
N ARG A 49 0.89 -6.16 -4.49
CA ARG A 49 0.05 -7.03 -3.64
C ARG A 49 -1.13 -6.27 -3.03
N ARG A 50 -0.91 -5.05 -2.52
CA ARG A 50 -1.98 -4.19 -1.97
C ARG A 50 -2.99 -3.80 -3.05
N ILE A 51 -2.53 -3.45 -4.25
CA ILE A 51 -3.41 -3.14 -5.39
C ILE A 51 -4.25 -4.38 -5.76
N ARG A 52 -3.64 -5.57 -5.81
CA ARG A 52 -4.35 -6.83 -6.08
C ARG A 52 -5.46 -7.11 -5.07
N GLU A 53 -5.24 -6.78 -3.80
CA GLU A 53 -6.23 -6.88 -2.72
C GLU A 53 -7.32 -5.80 -2.76
N GLY A 54 -7.20 -4.81 -3.66
CA GLY A 54 -8.19 -3.77 -3.91
C GLY A 54 -7.84 -2.39 -3.35
N ALA A 55 -6.56 -2.09 -3.09
CA ALA A 55 -6.14 -0.75 -2.70
C ALA A 55 -6.34 0.23 -3.87
N ALA A 56 -7.05 1.32 -3.63
CA ALA A 56 -7.28 2.38 -4.61
C ALA A 56 -6.11 3.39 -4.66
N MET A 57 -5.34 3.47 -3.58
CA MET A 57 -4.17 4.36 -3.49
C MET A 57 -3.05 3.70 -2.69
N ILE A 58 -1.81 3.95 -3.11
CA ILE A 58 -0.61 3.50 -2.42
C ILE A 58 0.16 4.70 -1.88
N ARG A 59 0.58 4.61 -0.62
CA ARG A 59 1.53 5.54 0.00
C ARG A 59 2.82 4.80 0.36
N THR A 60 3.97 5.44 0.20
CA THR A 60 5.23 4.85 0.68
C THR A 60 5.30 4.98 2.19
N LYS A 61 5.69 3.90 2.88
CA LYS A 61 5.90 3.89 4.32
C LYS A 61 7.15 4.71 4.65
N GLY A 62 7.04 5.57 5.64
CA GLY A 62 8.21 6.13 6.32
C GLY A 62 8.50 5.34 7.59
N GLU A 63 9.36 5.87 8.42
CA GLU A 63 9.46 5.46 9.81
C GLU A 63 8.52 6.36 10.63
N ALA A 64 7.33 5.82 10.96
CA ALA A 64 6.32 6.60 11.66
C ALA A 64 6.83 7.03 13.06
N GLY A 65 6.68 8.30 13.39
CA GLY A 65 7.00 8.83 14.72
C GLY A 65 8.46 9.23 14.97
N THR A 66 9.41 8.98 14.04
CA THR A 66 10.82 9.36 14.23
C THR A 66 11.20 10.71 13.60
N GLY A 67 10.34 11.26 12.74
CA GLY A 67 10.65 12.47 11.98
C GLY A 67 11.76 12.30 10.94
N ASN A 68 12.23 11.06 10.74
CA ASN A 68 13.31 10.74 9.81
C ASN A 68 12.77 10.46 8.40
N ILE A 69 13.01 11.37 7.48
CA ILE A 69 12.54 11.26 6.09
C ILE A 69 13.37 10.26 5.25
N ILE A 70 14.53 9.82 5.74
CA ILE A 70 15.46 8.97 4.97
C ILE A 70 14.78 7.66 4.53
N GLU A 71 14.01 7.03 5.41
CA GLU A 71 13.32 5.78 5.08
C GLU A 71 12.22 5.99 4.03
N ALA A 72 11.47 7.09 4.12
CA ALA A 72 10.47 7.43 3.09
C ALA A 72 11.15 7.66 1.73
N VAL A 73 12.26 8.40 1.69
CA VAL A 73 13.01 8.64 0.44
C VAL A 73 13.58 7.33 -0.13
N ARG A 74 14.06 6.43 0.73
CA ARG A 74 14.57 5.11 0.32
C ARG A 74 13.46 4.30 -0.36
N HIS A 75 12.29 4.19 0.25
CA HIS A 75 11.17 3.43 -0.31
C HIS A 75 10.64 4.06 -1.61
N VAL A 76 10.52 5.39 -1.67
CA VAL A 76 10.15 6.09 -2.92
C VAL A 76 11.13 5.80 -4.04
N ARG A 77 12.44 5.85 -3.76
CA ARG A 77 13.48 5.54 -4.76
C ARG A 77 13.44 4.08 -5.20
N SER A 78 13.20 3.14 -4.27
CA SER A 78 13.05 1.72 -4.60
C SER A 78 11.87 1.51 -5.54
N VAL A 79 10.68 1.97 -5.17
CA VAL A 79 9.45 1.81 -5.97
C VAL A 79 9.63 2.42 -7.36
N MET A 80 10.12 3.66 -7.44
CA MET A 80 10.32 4.34 -8.73
C MET A 80 11.44 3.71 -9.57
N GLY A 81 12.46 3.14 -8.91
CA GLY A 81 13.52 2.37 -9.58
C GLY A 81 12.97 1.11 -10.22
N ASP A 82 12.23 0.31 -9.45
CA ASP A 82 11.62 -0.93 -9.93
C ASP A 82 10.65 -0.67 -11.09
N ILE A 83 9.84 0.40 -11.02
CA ILE A 83 8.94 0.80 -12.11
C ILE A 83 9.73 1.14 -13.38
N ARG A 84 10.86 1.84 -13.27
CA ARG A 84 11.69 2.20 -14.43
C ARG A 84 12.35 0.98 -15.06
N VAL A 85 12.78 0.02 -14.23
CA VAL A 85 13.33 -1.25 -14.70
C VAL A 85 12.25 -2.02 -15.46
N LEU A 86 11.10 -2.29 -14.84
CA LEU A 86 9.98 -3.00 -15.46
C LEU A 86 9.51 -2.35 -16.76
N ARG A 87 9.50 -1.02 -16.84
CA ARG A 87 9.09 -0.30 -18.05
C ARG A 87 10.01 -0.57 -19.25
N ASN A 88 11.28 -0.89 -19.00
CA ASN A 88 12.29 -1.11 -20.03
C ASN A 88 12.71 -2.59 -20.16
N MET A 89 12.15 -3.48 -19.34
CA MET A 89 12.37 -4.92 -19.47
C MET A 89 11.62 -5.43 -20.70
N ASP A 90 12.22 -6.42 -21.36
CA ASP A 90 11.54 -7.15 -22.42
C ASP A 90 10.37 -7.95 -21.82
N ASP A 91 9.26 -8.08 -22.56
CA ASP A 91 8.05 -8.76 -22.07
C ASP A 91 8.32 -10.21 -21.64
N ASP A 92 9.33 -10.86 -22.23
CA ASP A 92 9.77 -12.22 -21.89
C ASP A 92 10.47 -12.31 -20.51
N GLU A 93 10.94 -11.20 -19.95
CA GLU A 93 11.61 -11.15 -18.64
C GLU A 93 10.66 -10.79 -17.48
N VAL A 94 9.41 -10.41 -17.79
CA VAL A 94 8.40 -9.94 -16.81
C VAL A 94 7.42 -11.06 -16.38
N SER A 95 7.56 -12.27 -16.95
CA SER A 95 6.67 -13.43 -16.74
C SER A 95 6.66 -14.01 -15.33
#